data_AF-A0A7S1WYI7-F1
#
_entry.id   AF-A0A7S1WYI7-F1
#
_cell.length_a   1.000
_cell.length_b   1.000
_cell.length_c   1.000
_cell.angle_alpha   90.00
_cell.angle_beta   90.00
_cell.angle_gamma   90.00
#
_symmetry.space_group_name_H-M   'P 1'
#
loop_
_entity.id
_entity.type
_entity.pdbx_description
1 polymer ?
#
loop_
_entity_poly.entity_id
_entity_poly.type
_entity_poly.pdbx_seq_one_letter_code
_entity_poly.pdbx_strand_id
1 'polypeptide(L)'
;MGKEGGDFDDDMSALRIMHAILEVMQWAGAALPGGDASSGWGVAHMKRKLSLAAGGVLEEKWDHCPISPGDFSAGAGWKGRNMQIAEVVALHVRFADNPVETVELLTTEHLMQVESGRGAGARRALESHPSLSSATLPVWYRVLHEELGREWDGIVAEALALQRGRTRADPSKVEALAQRSAGAVKACSRLVQIVKLHESKLAVQAAAVKHAGRFIELFMKSLAFWEDHWNEHKERFTGMVKELQKGTRLLQVICCEGKSRKERVMVTKVPGLKRTLERFIFRMKAFFHGTDLVNNFWMGNLKHKNLRGEEVASQAEPGYSDEEEGEEEEGEGEEEDGPNSADEADN
;
A
#
# COMPACT_ATOMS: atom_id res chain seq x y z
N MET A 1 23.44 -24.38 -30.85
CA MET A 1 22.30 -24.88 -30.05
C MET A 1 22.50 -24.50 -28.59
N GLY A 2 21.44 -24.39 -27.79
CA GLY A 2 21.55 -23.93 -26.39
C GLY A 2 20.58 -22.79 -26.00
N LYS A 3 19.34 -22.81 -26.50
CA LYS A 3 18.24 -21.98 -25.98
C LYS A 3 17.04 -22.80 -25.49
N GLU A 4 16.81 -23.99 -26.05
CA GLU A 4 15.60 -24.79 -25.78
C GLU A 4 15.53 -25.38 -24.36
N GLY A 5 16.65 -25.47 -23.63
CA GLY A 5 16.66 -25.97 -22.25
C GLY A 5 16.12 -24.97 -21.21
N GLY A 6 16.17 -23.66 -21.50
CA GLY A 6 15.71 -22.63 -20.56
C GLY A 6 14.19 -22.55 -20.45
N ASP A 7 13.50 -22.50 -21.60
CA ASP A 7 12.04 -22.47 -21.67
C ASP A 7 11.42 -23.66 -20.93
N PHE A 8 11.99 -24.87 -21.05
CA PHE A 8 11.42 -26.08 -20.46
C PHE A 8 11.48 -26.11 -18.93
N ASP A 9 12.60 -25.72 -18.32
CA ASP A 9 12.69 -25.63 -16.86
C ASP A 9 11.90 -24.44 -16.30
N ASP A 10 11.78 -23.34 -17.06
CA ASP A 10 10.88 -22.23 -16.71
C ASP A 10 9.40 -22.65 -16.76
N ASP A 11 8.96 -23.35 -17.82
CA ASP A 11 7.59 -23.88 -17.91
C ASP A 11 7.32 -24.93 -16.84
N MET A 12 8.22 -25.90 -16.63
CA MET A 12 8.06 -26.93 -15.58
C MET A 12 7.95 -26.33 -14.18
N SER A 13 8.69 -25.25 -13.90
CA SER A 13 8.65 -24.57 -12.61
C SER A 13 7.39 -23.70 -12.45
N ALA A 14 6.93 -23.07 -13.53
CA ALA A 14 5.63 -22.38 -13.55
C ALA A 14 4.47 -23.37 -13.37
N LEU A 15 4.55 -24.54 -14.02
CA LEU A 15 3.63 -25.66 -13.85
C LEU A 15 3.63 -26.20 -12.42
N ARG A 16 4.77 -26.26 -11.72
CA ARG A 16 4.80 -26.63 -10.28
C ARG A 16 4.10 -25.61 -9.39
N ILE A 17 4.31 -24.32 -9.60
CA ILE A 17 3.59 -23.28 -8.83
C ILE A 17 2.08 -23.36 -9.13
N MET A 18 1.69 -23.50 -10.40
CA MET A 18 0.28 -23.71 -10.77
C MET A 18 -0.26 -25.05 -10.24
N HIS A 19 0.53 -26.12 -10.15
CA HIS A 19 0.14 -27.39 -9.56
C HIS A 19 -0.10 -27.25 -8.07
N ALA A 20 0.78 -26.58 -7.32
CA ALA A 20 0.57 -26.30 -5.89
C ALA A 20 -0.70 -25.46 -5.66
N ILE A 21 -0.95 -24.43 -6.47
CA ILE A 21 -2.20 -23.65 -6.44
C ILE A 21 -3.41 -24.57 -6.73
N LEU A 22 -3.32 -25.41 -7.76
CA LEU A 22 -4.39 -26.32 -8.16
C LEU A 22 -4.63 -27.45 -7.14
N GLU A 23 -3.61 -27.97 -6.48
CA GLU A 23 -3.71 -28.96 -5.39
C GLU A 23 -4.40 -28.35 -4.17
N VAL A 24 -4.05 -27.11 -3.81
CA VAL A 24 -4.73 -26.38 -2.73
C VAL A 24 -6.20 -26.12 -3.08
N MET A 25 -6.51 -25.75 -4.34
CA MET A 25 -7.87 -25.59 -4.82
C MET A 25 -8.65 -26.92 -4.89
N GLN A 26 -8.03 -27.99 -5.38
CA GLN A 26 -8.65 -29.32 -5.50
C GLN A 26 -8.88 -29.96 -4.13
N TRP A 27 -7.93 -29.84 -3.21
CA TRP A 27 -8.09 -30.33 -1.84
C TRP A 27 -9.12 -29.52 -1.04
N ALA A 28 -9.22 -28.20 -1.27
CA ALA A 28 -10.34 -27.41 -0.76
C ALA A 28 -11.69 -27.92 -1.30
N GLY A 29 -11.79 -28.24 -2.59
CA GLY A 29 -13.00 -28.84 -3.18
C GLY A 29 -13.29 -30.26 -2.70
N ALA A 30 -12.27 -31.09 -2.51
CA ALA A 30 -12.39 -32.48 -2.06
C ALA A 30 -12.68 -32.62 -0.56
N ALA A 31 -12.42 -31.58 0.23
CA ALA A 31 -12.73 -31.52 1.67
C ALA A 31 -14.24 -31.36 1.98
N LEU A 32 -15.14 -31.58 1.00
CA LEU A 32 -16.60 -31.60 1.15
C LEU A 32 -17.22 -33.00 0.94
N PRO A 33 -16.89 -34.02 1.75
CA PRO A 33 -17.56 -35.32 1.71
C PRO A 33 -18.97 -35.23 2.35
N GLY A 34 -19.97 -34.84 1.55
CA GLY A 34 -21.39 -34.99 1.88
C GLY A 34 -21.96 -34.12 3.02
N GLY A 35 -21.16 -33.22 3.60
CA GLY A 35 -21.60 -32.23 4.60
C GLY A 35 -22.19 -30.98 3.95
N ASP A 36 -23.27 -30.44 4.55
CA ASP A 36 -24.09 -29.36 3.98
C ASP A 36 -23.28 -28.07 3.66
N ALA A 37 -23.08 -27.83 2.37
CA ALA A 37 -22.32 -26.70 1.83
C ALA A 37 -22.99 -25.33 2.01
N SER A 38 -24.19 -25.28 2.60
CA SER A 38 -24.83 -24.02 3.03
C SER A 38 -24.15 -23.36 4.24
N SER A 39 -23.30 -24.09 4.98
CA SER A 39 -22.63 -23.57 6.17
C SER A 39 -21.42 -22.67 5.84
N GLY A 40 -21.57 -21.35 6.07
CA GLY A 40 -20.53 -20.36 5.78
C GLY A 40 -19.18 -20.58 6.47
N TRP A 41 -19.14 -21.38 7.55
CA TRP A 41 -17.92 -21.82 8.22
C TRP A 41 -16.97 -22.59 7.29
N GLY A 42 -17.50 -23.48 6.44
CA GLY A 42 -16.69 -24.24 5.48
C GLY A 42 -16.00 -23.32 4.46
N VAL A 43 -16.70 -22.30 3.97
CA VAL A 43 -16.16 -21.31 3.04
C VAL A 43 -15.06 -20.46 3.69
N ALA A 44 -15.28 -19.99 4.92
CA ALA A 44 -14.25 -19.25 5.66
C ALA A 44 -12.99 -20.11 5.91
N HIS A 45 -13.18 -21.37 6.30
CA HIS A 45 -12.09 -22.32 6.53
C HIS A 45 -11.28 -22.61 5.26
N MET A 46 -11.94 -22.77 4.10
CA MET A 46 -11.27 -22.93 2.80
C MET A 46 -10.47 -21.69 2.41
N LYS A 47 -11.03 -20.49 2.54
CA LYS A 47 -10.32 -19.23 2.27
C LYS A 47 -9.03 -19.11 3.09
N ARG A 48 -9.14 -19.30 4.41
CA ARG A 48 -7.98 -19.20 5.33
C ARG A 48 -6.87 -20.18 4.95
N LYS A 49 -7.20 -21.43 4.59
CA LYS A 49 -6.19 -22.40 4.14
C LYS A 49 -5.55 -22.04 2.81
N LEU A 50 -6.32 -21.52 1.85
CA LEU A 50 -5.81 -21.04 0.56
C LEU A 50 -4.85 -19.84 0.76
N SER A 51 -5.17 -18.94 1.69
CA SER A 51 -4.29 -17.84 2.08
C SER A 51 -2.98 -18.32 2.72
N LEU A 52 -3.05 -19.24 3.69
CA LEU A 52 -1.88 -19.79 4.38
C LEU A 52 -0.97 -20.59 3.43
N ALA A 53 -1.55 -21.41 2.53
CA ALA A 53 -0.78 -22.16 1.55
C ALA A 53 -0.12 -21.24 0.50
N ALA A 54 -0.81 -20.18 0.06
CA ALA A 54 -0.22 -19.17 -0.80
C ALA A 54 0.91 -18.39 -0.09
N GLY A 55 0.81 -18.14 1.21
CA GLY A 55 1.89 -17.60 2.03
C GLY A 55 3.11 -18.52 2.04
N GLY A 56 2.92 -19.80 2.40
CA GLY A 56 4.00 -20.80 2.43
C GLY A 56 4.73 -20.96 1.09
N VAL A 57 4.02 -20.88 -0.05
CA VAL A 57 4.65 -20.86 -1.39
C VAL A 57 5.59 -19.66 -1.57
N LEU A 58 5.26 -18.48 -1.05
CA LEU A 58 6.07 -17.25 -1.14
C LEU A 58 7.29 -17.28 -0.21
N GLU A 59 7.19 -17.98 0.91
CA GLU A 59 8.26 -18.25 1.89
C GLU A 59 9.21 -19.36 1.43
N GLU A 60 8.75 -20.29 0.57
CA GLU A 60 9.53 -21.44 0.11
C GLU A 60 10.78 -21.05 -0.70
N LYS A 61 11.87 -21.80 -0.48
CA LYS A 61 13.13 -21.69 -1.21
C LYS A 61 13.12 -22.59 -2.45
N TRP A 62 12.71 -22.00 -3.59
CA TRP A 62 12.70 -22.63 -4.91
C TRP A 62 14.12 -22.77 -5.51
N ASP A 63 15.07 -23.23 -4.70
CA ASP A 63 16.51 -23.37 -5.04
C ASP A 63 16.74 -24.44 -6.12
N HIS A 64 15.74 -25.29 -6.36
CA HIS A 64 15.71 -26.31 -7.40
C HIS A 64 15.23 -25.79 -8.78
N CYS A 65 14.99 -24.48 -8.93
CA CYS A 65 14.55 -23.82 -10.16
C CYS A 65 15.54 -22.73 -10.64
N PRO A 66 16.80 -23.07 -10.98
CA PRO A 66 17.81 -22.07 -11.35
C PRO A 66 17.57 -21.47 -12.75
N ILE A 67 17.62 -20.14 -12.87
CA ILE A 67 17.46 -19.40 -14.15
C ILE A 67 18.62 -19.70 -15.13
N SER A 68 19.79 -20.01 -14.58
CA SER A 68 21.02 -20.33 -15.29
C SER A 68 21.83 -21.33 -14.46
N PRO A 69 22.58 -22.27 -15.07
CA PRO A 69 23.48 -23.15 -14.35
C PRO A 69 24.48 -22.35 -13.48
N GLY A 70 24.40 -22.52 -12.16
CA GLY A 70 25.28 -21.87 -11.19
C GLY A 70 24.69 -20.67 -10.42
N ASP A 71 23.54 -20.10 -10.81
CA ASP A 71 22.86 -19.04 -10.02
C ASP A 71 21.90 -19.66 -9.00
N PHE A 72 22.47 -20.23 -7.93
CA PHE A 72 21.75 -20.77 -6.77
C PHE A 72 21.50 -19.72 -5.68
N SER A 73 21.33 -18.45 -6.06
CA SER A 73 21.00 -17.40 -5.09
C SER A 73 19.56 -17.54 -4.60
N ALA A 74 19.33 -17.34 -3.29
CA ALA A 74 17.99 -17.41 -2.71
C ALA A 74 17.05 -16.43 -3.43
N GLY A 75 15.96 -16.97 -4.00
CA GLY A 75 15.02 -16.22 -4.83
C GLY A 75 15.30 -16.19 -6.33
N ALA A 76 16.37 -16.83 -6.82
CA ALA A 76 16.63 -16.99 -8.25
C ALA A 76 15.41 -17.60 -8.97
N GLY A 77 14.82 -18.66 -8.41
CA GLY A 77 13.63 -19.32 -8.95
C GLY A 77 12.39 -18.44 -9.10
N TRP A 78 12.34 -17.24 -8.51
CA TRP A 78 11.20 -16.32 -8.64
C TRP A 78 11.41 -15.21 -9.69
N LYS A 79 12.66 -14.91 -10.06
CA LYS A 79 13.02 -13.78 -10.92
C LYS A 79 12.59 -14.03 -12.36
N GLY A 80 11.58 -13.27 -12.80
CA GLY A 80 10.95 -13.39 -14.12
C GLY A 80 9.49 -13.84 -14.04
N ARG A 81 9.12 -14.61 -13.00
CA ARG A 81 7.78 -15.21 -12.77
C ARG A 81 6.73 -14.21 -12.28
N ASN A 82 6.71 -13.01 -12.87
CA ASN A 82 5.86 -11.90 -12.44
C ASN A 82 4.35 -12.16 -12.57
N MET A 83 3.93 -13.15 -13.36
CA MET A 83 2.52 -13.56 -13.41
C MET A 83 2.16 -14.44 -12.21
N GLN A 84 3.00 -15.44 -11.92
CA GLN A 84 2.82 -16.38 -10.82
C GLN A 84 2.94 -15.68 -9.45
N ILE A 85 3.93 -14.80 -9.28
CA ILE A 85 4.04 -13.95 -8.07
C ILE A 85 2.76 -13.11 -7.89
N ALA A 86 2.25 -12.52 -8.97
CA ALA A 86 1.04 -11.71 -8.87
C ALA A 86 -0.18 -12.52 -8.45
N GLU A 87 -0.31 -13.75 -8.95
CA GLU A 87 -1.40 -14.64 -8.56
C GLU A 87 -1.26 -15.10 -7.11
N VAL A 88 -0.09 -15.62 -6.70
CA VAL A 88 0.10 -16.14 -5.33
C VAL A 88 -0.02 -15.05 -4.27
N VAL A 89 0.58 -13.86 -4.46
CA VAL A 89 0.42 -12.72 -3.53
C VAL A 89 -1.06 -12.28 -3.47
N ALA A 90 -1.75 -12.29 -4.60
CA ALA A 90 -3.17 -11.95 -4.65
C ALA A 90 -4.07 -13.02 -3.98
N LEU A 91 -3.70 -14.31 -4.03
CA LEU A 91 -4.40 -15.40 -3.33
C LEU A 91 -4.16 -15.31 -1.81
N HIS A 92 -2.91 -15.06 -1.40
CA HIS A 92 -2.52 -14.92 -0.01
C HIS A 92 -3.29 -13.79 0.69
N VAL A 93 -3.29 -12.59 0.12
CA VAL A 93 -3.99 -11.42 0.70
C VAL A 93 -5.51 -11.57 0.65
N ARG A 94 -6.11 -11.85 -0.52
CA ARG A 94 -7.57 -11.75 -0.74
C ARG A 94 -8.40 -12.84 -0.04
N PHE A 95 -7.73 -13.85 0.50
CA PHE A 95 -8.36 -14.92 1.27
C PHE A 95 -7.87 -15.01 2.72
N ALA A 96 -7.05 -14.05 3.18
CA ALA A 96 -6.70 -13.91 4.58
C ALA A 96 -7.93 -13.57 5.44
N ASP A 97 -7.84 -13.82 6.75
CA ASP A 97 -8.92 -13.50 7.70
C ASP A 97 -9.13 -11.96 7.81
N ASN A 98 -8.07 -11.17 7.61
CA ASN A 98 -8.12 -9.71 7.51
C ASN A 98 -7.16 -9.19 6.42
N PRO A 99 -7.60 -9.09 5.15
CA PRO A 99 -6.74 -8.73 4.01
C PRO A 99 -6.06 -7.35 4.15
N VAL A 100 -6.69 -6.40 4.86
CA VAL A 100 -6.14 -5.05 5.08
C VAL A 100 -4.93 -5.09 6.03
N GLU A 101 -5.04 -5.86 7.11
CA GLU A 101 -3.96 -6.08 8.07
C GLU A 101 -2.83 -6.92 7.46
N THR A 102 -3.16 -7.92 6.64
CA THR A 102 -2.17 -8.65 5.83
C THR A 102 -1.41 -7.73 4.87
N VAL A 103 -2.09 -6.79 4.19
CA VAL A 103 -1.38 -5.78 3.37
C VAL A 103 -0.47 -4.90 4.22
N GLU A 104 -0.90 -4.44 5.41
CA GLU A 104 -0.04 -3.64 6.28
C GLU A 104 1.20 -4.43 6.74
N LEU A 105 1.02 -5.65 7.24
CA LEU A 105 2.10 -6.51 7.73
C LEU A 105 3.12 -6.84 6.63
N LEU A 106 2.68 -7.29 5.45
CA LEU A 106 3.59 -7.54 4.32
C LEU A 106 4.34 -6.25 3.91
N THR A 107 3.72 -5.09 4.07
CA THR A 107 4.31 -3.79 3.77
C THR A 107 5.40 -3.41 4.78
N THR A 108 5.14 -3.51 6.09
CA THR A 108 6.10 -3.13 7.14
C THR A 108 7.20 -4.18 7.33
N GLU A 109 6.83 -5.45 7.44
CA GLU A 109 7.75 -6.52 7.82
C GLU A 109 8.62 -7.01 6.66
N HIS A 110 8.20 -6.80 5.40
CA HIS A 110 8.90 -7.36 4.24
C HIS A 110 9.23 -6.30 3.18
N LEU A 111 8.25 -5.58 2.62
CA LEU A 111 8.55 -4.65 1.52
C LEU A 111 9.45 -3.47 1.94
N MET A 112 9.38 -3.02 3.21
CA MET A 112 10.31 -2.00 3.73
C MET A 112 11.73 -2.53 4.00
N GLN A 113 11.93 -3.84 4.08
CA GLN A 113 13.26 -4.47 4.28
C GLN A 113 14.03 -4.69 2.95
N VAL A 114 13.41 -4.47 1.79
CA VAL A 114 14.04 -4.73 0.49
C VAL A 114 15.13 -3.70 0.20
N GLU A 115 16.39 -4.15 0.10
CA GLU A 115 17.53 -3.27 -0.20
C GLU A 115 17.34 -2.42 -1.47
N SER A 116 17.71 -1.14 -1.38
CA SER A 116 17.72 -0.20 -2.49
C SER A 116 19.13 0.00 -3.03
N GLY A 117 19.32 -0.25 -4.33
CA GLY A 117 20.63 -0.05 -4.96
C GLY A 117 20.81 -0.79 -6.28
N ARG A 118 22.05 -0.78 -6.77
CA ARG A 118 22.50 -1.53 -7.97
C ARG A 118 23.58 -2.57 -7.68
N GLY A 119 24.02 -2.69 -6.42
CA GLY A 119 25.06 -3.63 -5.97
C GLY A 119 24.55 -5.07 -5.83
N ALA A 120 25.40 -5.94 -5.27
CA ALA A 120 25.09 -7.36 -5.11
C ALA A 120 24.03 -7.64 -4.03
N GLY A 121 24.05 -6.93 -2.90
CA GLY A 121 23.03 -7.03 -1.83
C GLY A 121 21.63 -6.74 -2.36
N ALA A 122 21.48 -5.61 -3.08
CA ALA A 122 20.26 -5.23 -3.80
C ALA A 122 19.82 -6.16 -4.96
N ARG A 123 20.40 -7.36 -5.09
CA ARG A 123 19.87 -8.47 -5.93
C ARG A 123 19.39 -9.68 -5.12
N ARG A 124 19.78 -9.79 -3.85
CA ARG A 124 19.34 -10.85 -2.93
C ARG A 124 17.83 -10.73 -2.66
N ALA A 125 17.16 -11.85 -2.47
CA ALA A 125 15.82 -11.87 -1.88
C ALA A 125 15.89 -11.81 -0.34
N LEU A 126 14.77 -11.53 0.31
CA LEU A 126 14.68 -11.63 1.76
C LEU A 126 14.78 -13.10 2.20
N GLU A 127 15.45 -13.38 3.31
CA GLU A 127 15.68 -14.77 3.75
C GLU A 127 14.39 -15.47 4.23
N SER A 128 13.42 -14.68 4.71
CA SER A 128 12.05 -15.12 5.05
C SER A 128 11.12 -15.19 3.84
N HIS A 129 11.39 -14.43 2.78
CA HIS A 129 10.56 -14.33 1.58
C HIS A 129 11.44 -14.37 0.32
N PRO A 130 11.88 -15.56 -0.13
CA PRO A 130 12.69 -15.72 -1.34
C PRO A 130 11.99 -15.19 -2.61
N SER A 131 10.67 -15.10 -2.60
CA SER A 131 9.85 -14.48 -3.64
C SER A 131 9.93 -12.95 -3.71
N LEU A 132 10.47 -12.29 -2.68
CA LEU A 132 10.58 -10.83 -2.58
C LEU A 132 12.04 -10.38 -2.61
N SER A 133 12.40 -9.73 -3.72
CA SER A 133 13.72 -9.17 -4.00
C SER A 133 13.57 -7.78 -4.60
N SER A 134 14.67 -7.04 -4.78
CA SER A 134 14.65 -5.74 -5.47
C SER A 134 14.04 -5.82 -6.89
N ALA A 135 14.16 -6.98 -7.56
CA ALA A 135 13.65 -7.24 -8.89
C ALA A 135 12.16 -7.64 -8.93
N THR A 136 11.67 -8.37 -7.92
CA THR A 136 10.25 -8.81 -7.83
C THR A 136 9.37 -7.84 -7.03
N LEU A 137 9.96 -6.92 -6.26
CA LEU A 137 9.23 -5.85 -5.57
C LEU A 137 8.19 -5.11 -6.44
N PRO A 138 8.45 -4.73 -7.71
CA PRO A 138 7.47 -3.97 -8.49
C PRO A 138 6.16 -4.74 -8.77
N VAL A 139 6.18 -6.08 -8.81
CA VAL A 139 4.96 -6.87 -8.92
C VAL A 139 4.26 -7.00 -7.57
N TRP A 140 4.99 -7.38 -6.52
CA TRP A 140 4.49 -7.40 -5.13
C TRP A 140 3.77 -6.09 -4.77
N TYR A 141 4.45 -4.97 -4.94
CA TYR A 141 3.97 -3.62 -4.65
C TYR A 141 2.68 -3.27 -5.41
N ARG A 142 2.62 -3.62 -6.71
CA ARG A 142 1.41 -3.40 -7.53
C ARG A 142 0.24 -4.23 -7.00
N VAL A 143 0.48 -5.47 -6.62
CA VAL A 143 -0.55 -6.44 -6.22
C VAL A 143 -1.13 -6.09 -4.85
N LEU A 144 -0.29 -5.68 -3.88
CA LEU A 144 -0.78 -5.17 -2.59
C LEU A 144 -1.68 -3.93 -2.78
N HIS A 145 -1.32 -3.02 -3.69
CA HIS A 145 -2.16 -1.89 -4.12
C HIS A 145 -3.42 -2.29 -4.91
N GLU A 146 -3.45 -3.49 -5.51
CA GLU A 146 -4.59 -4.03 -6.26
C GLU A 146 -5.60 -4.73 -5.33
N GLU A 147 -5.13 -5.51 -4.34
CA GLU A 147 -6.02 -6.12 -3.33
C GLU A 147 -6.53 -5.11 -2.30
N LEU A 148 -5.67 -4.22 -1.76
CA LEU A 148 -6.12 -3.13 -0.88
C LEU A 148 -7.14 -2.22 -1.59
N GLY A 149 -6.95 -2.01 -2.90
CA GLY A 149 -7.89 -1.27 -3.73
C GLY A 149 -9.28 -1.92 -3.84
N ARG A 150 -9.37 -3.26 -3.74
CA ARG A 150 -10.64 -4.02 -3.76
C ARG A 150 -11.32 -4.01 -2.39
N GLU A 151 -10.58 -4.19 -1.31
CA GLU A 151 -11.14 -4.02 0.03
C GLU A 151 -11.68 -2.60 0.22
N TRP A 152 -10.97 -1.59 -0.27
CA TRP A 152 -11.44 -0.21 -0.21
C TRP A 152 -12.67 0.08 -1.09
N ASP A 153 -12.77 -0.54 -2.28
CA ASP A 153 -14.04 -0.53 -3.05
C ASP A 153 -15.20 -1.12 -2.24
N GLY A 154 -14.97 -2.26 -1.56
CA GLY A 154 -15.95 -2.94 -0.72
C GLY A 154 -16.39 -2.10 0.47
N ILE A 155 -15.43 -1.54 1.24
CA ILE A 155 -15.68 -0.67 2.39
C ILE A 155 -16.48 0.58 1.97
N VAL A 156 -16.09 1.24 0.87
CA VAL A 156 -16.83 2.44 0.39
C VAL A 156 -18.20 2.07 -0.18
N ALA A 157 -18.38 0.90 -0.79
CA ALA A 157 -19.68 0.41 -1.23
C ALA A 157 -20.61 0.09 -0.04
N GLU A 158 -20.08 -0.49 1.04
CA GLU A 158 -20.80 -0.78 2.28
C GLU A 158 -21.21 0.52 3.00
N ALA A 159 -20.30 1.50 3.11
CA ALA A 159 -20.60 2.83 3.66
C ALA A 159 -21.74 3.53 2.89
N LEU A 160 -21.68 3.51 1.54
CA LEU A 160 -22.72 4.04 0.66
C LEU A 160 -24.03 3.22 0.68
N ALA A 161 -24.01 1.98 1.17
CA ALA A 161 -25.22 1.18 1.40
C ALA A 161 -25.88 1.53 2.74
N LEU A 162 -25.08 1.68 3.81
CA LEU A 162 -25.53 2.15 5.12
C LEU A 162 -26.16 3.55 5.01
N GLN A 163 -25.49 4.47 4.32
CA GLN A 163 -25.95 5.86 4.10
C GLN A 163 -27.29 5.95 3.35
N ARG A 164 -27.64 4.94 2.54
CA ARG A 164 -28.93 4.86 1.82
C ARG A 164 -30.00 4.08 2.58
N GLY A 165 -29.68 3.58 3.77
CA GLY A 165 -30.60 2.85 4.63
C GLY A 165 -31.71 3.77 5.14
N ARG A 166 -32.98 3.35 4.97
CA ARG A 166 -34.15 4.07 5.53
C ARG A 166 -34.29 3.92 7.05
N THR A 167 -33.42 3.12 7.66
CA THR A 167 -33.39 2.78 9.10
C THR A 167 -32.01 3.09 9.63
N ARG A 168 -31.89 3.63 10.85
CA ARG A 168 -30.60 3.91 11.50
C ARG A 168 -29.69 2.69 11.40
N ALA A 169 -28.45 2.90 10.96
CA ALA A 169 -27.45 1.85 10.87
C ALA A 169 -27.18 1.23 12.25
N ASP A 170 -26.89 -0.07 12.24
CA ASP A 170 -26.46 -0.85 13.39
C ASP A 170 -25.09 -0.32 13.88
N PRO A 171 -24.97 0.24 15.10
CA PRO A 171 -23.74 0.87 15.56
C PRO A 171 -22.52 -0.06 15.54
N SER A 172 -22.73 -1.37 15.73
CA SER A 172 -21.63 -2.35 15.66
C SER A 172 -21.04 -2.47 14.25
N LYS A 173 -21.86 -2.29 13.21
CA LYS A 173 -21.44 -2.31 11.80
C LYS A 173 -20.80 -1.00 11.39
N VAL A 174 -21.31 0.13 11.87
CA VAL A 174 -20.69 1.45 11.67
C VAL A 174 -19.28 1.46 12.26
N GLU A 175 -19.10 0.99 13.50
CA GLU A 175 -17.77 0.93 14.12
C GLU A 175 -16.84 -0.08 13.43
N ALA A 176 -17.33 -1.27 13.06
CA ALA A 176 -16.53 -2.24 12.31
C ALA A 176 -16.08 -1.71 10.94
N LEU A 177 -16.96 -1.00 10.23
CA LEU A 177 -16.62 -0.35 8.96
C LEU A 177 -15.65 0.81 9.17
N ALA A 178 -15.82 1.60 10.23
CA ALA A 178 -14.94 2.71 10.54
C ALA A 178 -13.52 2.21 10.87
N GLN A 179 -13.41 1.13 11.66
CA GLN A 179 -12.14 0.49 11.99
C GLN A 179 -11.45 -0.12 10.74
N ARG A 180 -12.20 -0.80 9.86
CA ARG A 180 -11.69 -1.28 8.56
C ARG A 180 -11.21 -0.14 7.67
N SER A 181 -11.92 1.00 7.67
CA SER A 181 -11.53 2.21 6.93
C SER A 181 -10.22 2.80 7.43
N ALA A 182 -10.05 2.91 8.75
CA ALA A 182 -8.81 3.40 9.37
C ALA A 182 -7.62 2.50 9.04
N GLY A 183 -7.80 1.18 9.11
CA GLY A 183 -6.79 0.21 8.67
C GLY A 183 -6.44 0.36 7.19
N ALA A 184 -7.43 0.52 6.31
CA ALA A 184 -7.19 0.66 4.87
C ALA A 184 -6.42 1.94 4.52
N VAL A 185 -6.73 3.05 5.19
CA VAL A 185 -5.98 4.32 5.07
C VAL A 185 -4.53 4.16 5.57
N LYS A 186 -4.33 3.51 6.72
CA LYS A 186 -3.00 3.24 7.30
C LYS A 186 -2.15 2.36 6.37
N ALA A 187 -2.71 1.27 5.86
CA ALA A 187 -2.06 0.41 4.86
C ALA A 187 -1.71 1.18 3.57
N CYS A 188 -2.60 2.06 3.08
CA CYS A 188 -2.33 2.91 1.92
C CYS A 188 -1.20 3.93 2.20
N SER A 189 -1.15 4.52 3.39
CA SER A 189 -0.07 5.42 3.84
C SER A 189 1.28 4.69 3.85
N ARG A 190 1.35 3.51 4.47
CA ARG A 190 2.56 2.66 4.49
C ARG A 190 3.02 2.23 3.09
N LEU A 191 2.10 1.82 2.22
CA LEU A 191 2.43 1.51 0.83
C LEU A 191 2.97 2.75 0.09
N VAL A 192 2.41 3.94 0.27
CA VAL A 192 2.93 5.16 -0.37
C VAL A 192 4.32 5.54 0.16
N GLN A 193 4.62 5.27 1.45
CA GLN A 193 5.94 5.54 2.06
C GLN A 193 7.10 4.76 1.40
N ILE A 194 6.88 3.52 0.93
CA ILE A 194 7.90 2.69 0.23
C ILE A 194 8.57 3.41 -0.95
N VAL A 195 7.90 4.36 -1.59
CA VAL A 195 8.48 5.09 -2.73
C VAL A 195 9.75 5.86 -2.34
N LYS A 196 9.89 6.31 -1.09
CA LYS A 196 11.12 6.93 -0.57
C LYS A 196 12.31 5.97 -0.56
N LEU A 197 12.08 4.70 -0.26
CA LEU A 197 13.13 3.67 -0.29
C LEU A 197 13.58 3.35 -1.73
N HIS A 198 12.73 3.63 -2.73
CA HIS A 198 12.93 3.20 -4.10
C HIS A 198 12.70 4.32 -5.14
N GLU A 199 13.30 5.49 -4.88
CA GLU A 199 13.25 6.71 -5.72
C GLU A 199 13.54 6.49 -7.22
N SER A 200 14.27 5.42 -7.57
CA SER A 200 14.66 5.09 -8.95
C SER A 200 13.79 4.00 -9.61
N LYS A 201 12.80 3.43 -8.91
CA LYS A 201 11.93 2.37 -9.45
C LYS A 201 10.63 2.98 -10.02
N LEU A 202 10.72 3.46 -11.26
CA LEU A 202 9.61 4.06 -12.02
C LEU A 202 8.29 3.25 -11.98
N ALA A 203 8.35 1.91 -11.97
CA ALA A 203 7.18 1.06 -11.85
C ALA A 203 6.46 1.17 -10.48
N VAL A 204 7.22 1.34 -9.39
CA VAL A 204 6.71 1.54 -8.03
C VAL A 204 6.05 2.93 -7.92
N GLN A 205 6.71 3.98 -8.42
CA GLN A 205 6.16 5.34 -8.50
C GLN A 205 4.86 5.40 -9.34
N ALA A 206 4.85 4.76 -10.51
CA ALA A 206 3.70 4.72 -11.41
C ALA A 206 2.51 3.93 -10.84
N ALA A 207 2.78 2.90 -10.02
CA ALA A 207 1.77 2.19 -9.26
C ALA A 207 1.22 3.06 -8.11
N ALA A 208 2.08 3.65 -7.28
CA ALA A 208 1.67 4.51 -6.17
C ALA A 208 0.71 5.63 -6.63
N VAL A 209 1.10 6.35 -7.70
CA VAL A 209 0.28 7.42 -8.29
C VAL A 209 -1.05 6.92 -8.85
N LYS A 210 -1.08 5.74 -9.51
CA LYS A 210 -2.32 5.14 -10.05
C LYS A 210 -3.27 4.72 -8.92
N HIS A 211 -2.77 4.01 -7.92
CA HIS A 211 -3.61 3.31 -6.94
C HIS A 211 -4.00 4.20 -5.77
N ALA A 212 -3.07 4.94 -5.16
CA ALA A 212 -3.41 5.89 -4.10
C ALA A 212 -4.27 7.06 -4.64
N GLY A 213 -4.07 7.48 -5.89
CA GLY A 213 -4.96 8.44 -6.57
C GLY A 213 -6.41 7.95 -6.60
N ARG A 214 -6.64 6.70 -7.03
CA ARG A 214 -7.98 6.06 -6.99
C ARG A 214 -8.51 5.92 -5.56
N PHE A 215 -7.65 5.55 -4.60
CA PHE A 215 -8.01 5.41 -3.18
C PHE A 215 -8.60 6.72 -2.63
N ILE A 216 -7.93 7.85 -2.89
CA ILE A 216 -8.37 9.19 -2.47
C ILE A 216 -9.67 9.61 -3.16
N GLU A 217 -9.88 9.24 -4.44
CA GLU A 217 -11.17 9.46 -5.12
C GLU A 217 -12.33 8.67 -4.49
N LEU A 218 -12.07 7.48 -3.96
CA LEU A 218 -13.07 6.67 -3.27
C LEU A 218 -13.34 7.20 -1.85
N PHE A 219 -12.31 7.66 -1.13
CA PHE A 219 -12.46 8.36 0.15
C PHE A 219 -13.39 9.57 0.03
N MET A 220 -13.18 10.41 -1.00
CA MET A 220 -14.05 11.55 -1.29
C MET A 220 -15.51 11.18 -1.61
N LYS A 221 -15.82 9.93 -1.98
CA LYS A 221 -17.22 9.46 -2.16
C LYS A 221 -17.87 9.02 -0.86
N SER A 222 -17.09 8.56 0.11
CA SER A 222 -17.60 8.14 1.43
C SER A 222 -17.97 9.31 2.36
N LEU A 223 -17.67 10.56 2.00
CA LEU A 223 -17.81 11.72 2.91
C LEU A 223 -19.21 11.90 3.51
N ALA A 224 -20.28 11.69 2.75
CA ALA A 224 -21.63 11.83 3.28
C ALA A 224 -21.94 10.80 4.41
N PHE A 225 -21.37 9.60 4.36
CA PHE A 225 -21.44 8.64 5.47
C PHE A 225 -20.67 9.13 6.71
N TRP A 226 -19.56 9.84 6.52
CA TRP A 226 -18.79 10.44 7.62
C TRP A 226 -19.42 11.74 8.17
N GLU A 227 -20.23 12.42 7.37
CA GLU A 227 -21.11 13.53 7.79
C GLU A 227 -22.24 12.96 8.69
N ASP A 228 -22.93 11.90 8.23
CA ASP A 228 -24.00 11.22 8.99
C ASP A 228 -23.53 10.59 10.31
N HIS A 229 -22.24 10.23 10.42
CA HIS A 229 -21.62 9.56 11.57
C HIS A 229 -20.52 10.39 12.25
N TRP A 230 -20.57 11.71 12.09
CA TRP A 230 -19.52 12.61 12.57
C TRP A 230 -19.31 12.54 14.10
N ASN A 231 -20.38 12.66 14.88
CA ASN A 231 -20.31 12.81 16.33
C ASN A 231 -19.63 11.62 17.02
N GLU A 232 -19.95 10.40 16.59
CA GLU A 232 -19.41 9.16 17.15
C GLU A 232 -17.98 8.83 16.66
N HIS A 233 -17.54 9.33 15.50
CA HIS A 233 -16.27 8.88 14.86
C HIS A 233 -15.28 10.01 14.45
N LYS A 234 -15.51 11.26 14.89
CA LYS A 234 -14.71 12.44 14.50
C LYS A 234 -13.19 12.30 14.61
N GLU A 235 -12.70 11.69 15.70
CA GLU A 235 -11.27 11.49 15.93
C GLU A 235 -10.67 10.51 14.92
N ARG A 236 -11.34 9.38 14.69
CA ARG A 236 -10.94 8.35 13.72
C ARG A 236 -10.94 8.91 12.29
N PHE A 237 -11.97 9.68 11.91
CA PHE A 237 -11.99 10.36 10.62
C PHE A 237 -10.85 11.38 10.48
N THR A 238 -10.64 12.23 11.49
CA THR A 238 -9.58 13.24 11.48
C THR A 238 -8.19 12.60 11.39
N GLY A 239 -7.97 11.46 12.09
CA GLY A 239 -6.76 10.65 11.96
C GLY A 239 -6.54 10.10 10.55
N MET A 240 -7.59 9.57 9.90
CA MET A 240 -7.53 9.15 8.50
C MET A 240 -7.18 10.31 7.56
N VAL A 241 -7.75 11.49 7.76
CA VAL A 241 -7.42 12.67 6.93
C VAL A 241 -5.96 13.08 7.12
N LYS A 242 -5.45 13.09 8.35
CA LYS A 242 -4.02 13.38 8.63
C LYS A 242 -3.08 12.35 7.96
N GLU A 243 -3.40 11.06 8.00
CA GLU A 243 -2.61 10.04 7.29
C GLU A 243 -2.69 10.16 5.76
N LEU A 244 -3.88 10.40 5.20
CA LEU A 244 -4.02 10.67 3.77
C LEU A 244 -3.22 11.90 3.36
N GLN A 245 -3.22 12.99 4.15
CA GLN A 245 -2.41 14.19 3.88
C GLN A 245 -0.90 13.90 3.81
N LYS A 246 -0.36 13.06 4.71
CA LYS A 246 1.05 12.60 4.62
C LYS A 246 1.31 11.89 3.28
N GLY A 247 0.38 11.03 2.86
CA GLY A 247 0.40 10.37 1.55
C GLY A 247 0.30 11.35 0.36
N THR A 248 -0.61 12.33 0.40
CA THR A 248 -0.81 13.29 -0.70
C THR A 248 0.43 14.14 -0.94
N ARG A 249 1.12 14.56 0.14
CA ARG A 249 2.38 15.30 0.07
C ARG A 249 3.44 14.51 -0.71
N LEU A 250 3.66 13.25 -0.37
CA LEU A 250 4.63 12.39 -1.08
C LEU A 250 4.21 12.13 -2.54
N LEU A 251 2.92 11.96 -2.82
CA LEU A 251 2.40 11.82 -4.19
C LEU A 251 2.62 13.07 -5.07
N GLN A 252 2.60 14.27 -4.49
CA GLN A 252 2.96 15.51 -5.19
C GLN A 252 4.44 15.54 -5.56
N VAL A 253 5.33 15.23 -4.61
CA VAL A 253 6.78 15.14 -4.84
C VAL A 253 7.12 14.15 -5.97
N ILE A 254 6.55 12.95 -5.93
CA ILE A 254 6.71 11.92 -6.97
C ILE A 254 6.31 12.44 -8.36
N CYS A 255 5.21 13.20 -8.45
CA CYS A 255 4.76 13.78 -9.72
C CYS A 255 5.66 14.93 -10.22
N CYS A 256 6.17 15.75 -9.31
CA CYS A 256 7.10 16.83 -9.65
C CYS A 256 8.43 16.26 -10.18
N GLU A 257 9.00 15.28 -9.49
CA GLU A 257 10.23 14.61 -9.97
C GLU A 257 10.01 13.90 -11.32
N GLY A 258 8.94 13.11 -11.47
CA GLY A 258 8.65 12.42 -12.73
C GLY A 258 8.39 13.37 -13.92
N LYS A 259 7.85 14.58 -13.65
CA LYS A 259 7.76 15.66 -14.65
C LYS A 259 9.15 16.19 -15.03
N SER A 260 9.99 16.53 -14.04
CA SER A 260 11.34 17.06 -14.28
C SER A 260 12.27 16.06 -14.97
N ARG A 261 12.17 14.77 -14.63
CA ARG A 261 12.85 13.65 -15.28
C ARG A 261 12.30 13.32 -16.68
N LYS A 262 11.21 13.99 -17.13
CA LYS A 262 10.49 13.80 -18.41
C LYS A 262 10.00 12.35 -18.63
N GLU A 263 9.68 11.64 -17.55
CA GLU A 263 9.29 10.24 -17.58
C GLU A 263 7.87 10.10 -18.12
N ARG A 264 7.73 9.64 -19.37
CA ARG A 264 6.44 9.61 -20.11
C ARG A 264 5.30 8.91 -19.34
N VAL A 265 5.63 7.86 -18.57
CA VAL A 265 4.68 7.11 -17.73
C VAL A 265 4.16 7.93 -16.54
N MET A 266 4.95 8.86 -16.01
CA MET A 266 4.57 9.77 -14.93
C MET A 266 3.89 11.02 -15.48
N VAL A 267 4.46 11.64 -16.51
CA VAL A 267 3.91 12.86 -17.17
C VAL A 267 2.45 12.68 -17.58
N THR A 268 2.06 11.49 -18.07
CA THR A 268 0.66 11.18 -18.41
C THR A 268 -0.28 11.04 -17.20
N LYS A 269 0.25 10.82 -15.99
CA LYS A 269 -0.52 10.66 -14.75
C LYS A 269 -0.64 11.96 -13.94
N VAL A 270 0.36 12.86 -14.01
CA VAL A 270 0.40 14.11 -13.22
C VAL A 270 -0.92 14.91 -13.29
N PRO A 271 -1.56 15.15 -14.46
CA PRO A 271 -2.77 15.96 -14.52
C PRO A 271 -3.97 15.32 -13.81
N GLY A 272 -4.07 13.98 -13.86
CA GLY A 272 -5.13 13.23 -13.18
C GLY A 272 -4.95 13.26 -11.66
N LEU A 273 -3.73 13.02 -11.18
CA LEU A 273 -3.45 13.05 -9.74
C LEU A 273 -3.59 14.46 -9.17
N LYS A 274 -3.02 15.50 -9.80
CA LYS A 274 -3.13 16.90 -9.34
C LYS A 274 -4.61 17.28 -9.07
N ARG A 275 -5.50 17.03 -10.03
CA ARG A 275 -6.95 17.25 -9.91
C ARG A 275 -7.60 16.47 -8.75
N THR A 276 -7.11 15.28 -8.43
CA THR A 276 -7.60 14.50 -7.28
C THR A 276 -7.14 15.10 -5.95
N LEU A 277 -5.90 15.57 -5.86
CA LEU A 277 -5.37 16.17 -4.64
C LEU A 277 -5.96 17.56 -4.37
N GLU A 278 -6.18 18.36 -5.41
CA GLU A 278 -6.91 19.64 -5.32
C GLU A 278 -8.36 19.45 -4.85
N ARG A 279 -9.08 18.46 -5.42
CA ARG A 279 -10.42 18.11 -4.97
C ARG A 279 -10.43 17.60 -3.53
N PHE A 280 -9.44 16.80 -3.12
CA PHE A 280 -9.32 16.33 -1.74
C PHE A 280 -9.15 17.49 -0.77
N ILE A 281 -8.21 18.41 -1.06
CA ILE A 281 -8.01 19.66 -0.31
C ILE A 281 -9.32 20.44 -0.15
N PHE A 282 -10.02 20.70 -1.25
CA PHE A 282 -11.29 21.46 -1.22
C PHE A 282 -12.39 20.71 -0.46
N ARG A 283 -12.53 19.40 -0.68
CA ARG A 283 -13.54 18.56 -0.01
C ARG A 283 -13.30 18.45 1.49
N MET A 284 -12.05 18.36 1.94
CA MET A 284 -11.76 18.36 3.38
C MET A 284 -12.09 19.71 4.01
N LYS A 285 -11.68 20.84 3.38
CA LYS A 285 -12.03 22.18 3.87
C LYS A 285 -13.56 22.38 3.96
N ALA A 286 -14.31 21.95 2.95
CA ALA A 286 -15.77 22.00 2.95
C ALA A 286 -16.41 21.11 4.03
N PHE A 287 -15.90 19.89 4.22
CA PHE A 287 -16.35 18.97 5.27
C PHE A 287 -16.15 19.59 6.66
N PHE A 288 -14.92 20.01 7.02
CA PHE A 288 -14.66 20.53 8.36
C PHE A 288 -15.37 21.86 8.65
N HIS A 289 -15.62 22.70 7.65
CA HIS A 289 -16.47 23.90 7.81
C HIS A 289 -17.94 23.55 8.12
N GLY A 290 -18.41 22.34 7.80
CA GLY A 290 -19.70 21.82 8.24
C GLY A 290 -19.73 21.25 9.66
N THR A 291 -18.59 21.21 10.36
CA THR A 291 -18.42 20.58 11.68
C THR A 291 -18.03 21.56 12.78
N ASP A 292 -18.12 21.12 14.03
CA ASP A 292 -17.64 21.80 15.24
C ASP A 292 -16.10 21.97 15.31
N LEU A 293 -15.32 21.48 14.32
CA LEU A 293 -13.85 21.60 14.27
C LEU A 293 -13.31 22.71 13.35
N VAL A 294 -14.12 23.71 12.96
CA VAL A 294 -13.70 24.83 12.07
C VAL A 294 -12.32 25.42 12.44
N ASN A 295 -12.06 25.61 13.74
CA ASN A 295 -10.84 26.25 14.25
C ASN A 295 -9.62 25.31 14.38
N ASN A 296 -9.81 23.98 14.26
CA ASN A 296 -8.74 22.99 14.49
C ASN A 296 -8.17 22.35 13.22
N PHE A 297 -8.68 22.69 12.03
CA PHE A 297 -8.23 22.11 10.76
C PHE A 297 -7.29 23.03 9.97
N TRP A 298 -6.09 23.26 10.52
CA TRP A 298 -5.03 23.97 9.79
C TRP A 298 -4.43 23.08 8.68
N MET A 299 -4.67 23.45 7.43
CA MET A 299 -4.07 22.84 6.25
C MET A 299 -2.92 23.71 5.75
N GLY A 300 -1.80 23.68 6.48
CA GLY A 300 -0.62 24.51 6.21
C GLY A 300 -0.01 24.36 4.82
N ASN A 301 0.60 25.45 4.34
CA ASN A 301 1.14 25.59 2.99
C ASN A 301 2.21 24.53 2.64
N LEU A 302 2.25 24.15 1.36
CA LEU A 302 3.12 23.10 0.85
C LEU A 302 4.44 23.65 0.32
N LYS A 303 5.43 23.80 1.20
CA LYS A 303 6.84 24.00 0.81
C LYS A 303 7.28 22.93 -0.20
N HIS A 304 7.92 23.34 -1.28
CA HIS A 304 8.35 22.43 -2.34
C HIS A 304 9.59 21.64 -1.89
N LYS A 305 9.49 20.30 -1.87
CA LYS A 305 10.55 19.40 -1.39
C LYS A 305 10.78 18.25 -2.38
N ASN A 306 12.00 17.72 -2.43
CA ASN A 306 12.31 16.50 -3.19
C ASN A 306 12.03 15.22 -2.37
N LEU A 307 12.25 14.03 -2.94
CA LEU A 307 12.01 12.76 -2.23
C LEU A 307 12.85 12.59 -0.95
N ARG A 308 13.97 13.31 -0.85
CA ARG A 308 14.91 13.34 0.28
C ARG A 308 14.49 14.31 1.40
N GLY A 309 13.47 15.14 1.16
CA GLY A 309 12.93 16.10 2.13
C GLY A 309 13.65 17.47 2.12
N GLU A 310 14.65 17.63 1.25
CA GLU A 310 15.37 18.88 1.03
C GLU A 310 14.42 19.90 0.39
N GLU A 311 14.46 21.16 0.85
CA GLU A 311 13.63 22.23 0.30
C GLU A 311 14.21 22.72 -1.03
N VAL A 312 13.38 22.66 -2.08
CA VAL A 312 13.76 23.00 -3.45
C VAL A 312 13.14 24.34 -3.78
N ALA A 313 13.97 25.34 -4.06
CA ALA A 313 13.53 26.71 -4.37
C ALA A 313 12.43 26.71 -5.46
N SER A 314 11.26 27.25 -5.12
CA SER A 314 10.05 27.29 -5.95
C SER A 314 10.12 28.37 -7.04
N GLN A 315 11.18 28.35 -7.85
CA GLN A 315 11.32 29.19 -9.04
C GLN A 315 10.98 28.34 -10.28
N ALA A 316 9.77 28.43 -10.83
CA ALA A 316 9.19 29.55 -11.60
C ALA A 316 9.64 29.54 -13.07
N GLU A 317 8.68 29.39 -13.99
CA GLU A 317 8.82 29.96 -15.32
C GLU A 317 8.64 31.48 -15.20
N PRO A 318 9.47 32.32 -15.84
CA PRO A 318 9.42 33.76 -15.66
C PRO A 318 8.18 34.34 -16.35
N GLY A 319 7.14 34.67 -15.57
CA GLY A 319 5.92 35.25 -16.16
C GLY A 319 4.76 35.64 -15.22
N TYR A 320 4.68 35.10 -14.00
CA TYR A 320 3.63 35.48 -13.05
C TYR A 320 4.17 35.67 -11.62
N SER A 321 4.11 36.91 -11.16
CA SER A 321 4.15 37.28 -9.74
C SER A 321 2.76 37.13 -9.13
N ASP A 322 2.70 36.57 -7.93
CA ASP A 322 1.68 36.91 -6.95
C ASP A 322 2.39 36.97 -5.59
N GLU A 323 1.94 37.83 -4.68
CA GLU A 323 2.74 38.27 -3.53
C GLU A 323 2.43 37.42 -2.29
N GLU A 324 3.40 36.62 -1.81
CA GLU A 324 3.27 35.89 -0.53
C GLU A 324 3.62 36.81 0.65
N GLU A 325 2.59 37.34 1.32
CA GLU A 325 2.71 37.71 2.74
C GLU A 325 2.92 36.43 3.57
N GLY A 326 3.93 36.42 4.44
CA GLY A 326 4.30 35.26 5.26
C GLY A 326 4.03 35.48 6.75
N GLU A 327 3.69 34.40 7.44
CA GLU A 327 3.72 34.27 8.91
C GLU A 327 4.34 32.91 9.29
N GLU A 328 4.83 32.80 10.52
CA GLU A 328 5.87 31.83 10.92
C GLU A 328 5.39 30.73 11.89
N GLU A 329 6.14 29.61 11.88
CA GLU A 329 6.28 28.61 12.98
C GLU A 329 4.99 27.91 13.50
N GLU A 330 5.01 26.91 14.40
CA GLU A 330 6.10 26.23 15.15
C GLU A 330 6.31 24.76 14.72
N GLY A 331 7.24 24.06 15.36
CA GLY A 331 7.59 22.66 15.10
C GLY A 331 7.41 21.73 16.31
N GLU A 332 7.59 20.43 16.08
CA GLU A 332 7.66 19.40 17.13
C GLU A 332 9.04 18.73 17.06
N GLY A 333 9.78 18.75 18.18
CA GLY A 333 11.02 17.99 18.36
C GLY A 333 10.75 16.69 19.12
N GLU A 334 11.40 15.60 18.73
CA GLU A 334 11.27 14.31 19.41
C GLU A 334 12.26 14.26 20.60
N GLU A 335 11.75 14.13 21.83
CA GLU A 335 12.58 13.91 23.02
C GLU A 335 12.97 12.42 23.12
N GLU A 336 14.26 12.11 22.95
CA GLU A 336 14.82 10.82 23.38
C GLU A 336 15.29 10.92 24.84
N ASP A 337 14.59 10.23 25.74
CA ASP A 337 15.00 10.08 27.15
C ASP A 337 16.04 8.95 27.28
N GLY A 338 17.20 9.27 27.85
CA GLY A 338 18.39 8.41 27.91
C GLY A 338 19.04 8.40 29.29
N PRO A 339 19.40 7.24 29.85
CA PRO A 339 19.59 7.08 31.29
C PRO A 339 20.85 7.75 31.84
N ASN A 340 20.67 8.47 32.95
CA ASN A 340 21.72 9.14 33.70
C ASN A 340 22.65 8.14 34.43
N SER A 341 23.89 8.00 33.97
CA SER A 341 24.99 7.37 34.73
C SER A 341 25.80 8.44 35.47
N ALA A 342 25.52 8.61 36.76
CA ALA A 342 26.28 9.51 37.63
C ALA A 342 27.51 8.79 38.19
N ASP A 343 28.71 9.23 37.79
CA ASP A 343 29.97 8.92 38.46
C ASP A 343 30.47 10.10 39.31
N GLU A 344 31.30 9.74 40.27
CA GLU A 344 31.71 10.44 41.50
C GLU A 344 32.14 11.92 41.37
N ALA A 345 31.84 12.70 42.43
CA ALA A 345 32.52 13.95 42.76
C ALA A 345 33.15 13.82 44.16
N ASP A 346 34.48 13.96 44.21
CA ASP A 346 35.34 13.82 45.39
C ASP A 346 35.21 15.02 46.36
N ASN A 347 34.86 14.75 47.64
CA ASN A 347 35.27 15.45 48.88
C ASN A 347 34.46 14.99 50.11
#